data_AF-A0A2I0FG75-F1
#
_entry.id   AF-A0A2I0FG75-F1
#
_cell.length_a   1.000
_cell.length_b   1.000
_cell.length_c   1.000
_cell.angle_alpha   90.00
_cell.angle_beta   90.00
_cell.angle_gamma   90.00
#
_symmetry.space_group_name_H-M   'P 1'
#
loop_
_entity.id
_entity.type
_entity.pdbx_description
1 polymer ?
#
loop_
_entity_poly.entity_id
_entity_poly.type
_entity_poly.pdbx_seq_one_letter_code
_entity_poly.pdbx_strand_id
1 'polypeptide(L)'
;SNCNNFTKKYDGVYYGSGKNDFRKMGTLGTVALSSIDLNIRESAYIEKDLYIINSSKSYPSKVKGTIYVHGDLVIENAYLESDVIFYVDGDVTITESEIYGIPYANRTGSLIIFAKGNINLSNNSVNKSNPSNFKGYFYSEQSMEIYGVGSNIKIEGGISARRITLNALRGDGKRYYTSSEQAGMNKDKSRLTIIYDHDIIKNFSELDIDTEPWINNVSPPVELDRSYEAP
;
A
#
# COMPACT_ATOMS: atom_id res chain seq x y z
N SER A 1 -23.40 24.71 -26.19
CA SER A 1 -22.24 25.47 -26.69
C SER A 1 -21.04 24.54 -26.69
N ASN A 2 -20.26 24.56 -27.78
CA ASN A 2 -19.19 23.61 -28.08
C ASN A 2 -18.15 23.49 -26.96
N CYS A 3 -17.99 22.30 -26.39
CA CYS A 3 -16.83 21.95 -25.56
C CYS A 3 -15.63 21.72 -26.47
N ASN A 4 -14.87 22.79 -26.73
CA ASN A 4 -13.57 22.70 -27.36
C ASN A 4 -12.57 22.05 -26.40
N ASN A 5 -11.98 20.95 -26.86
CA ASN A 5 -10.87 20.24 -26.25
C ASN A 5 -9.69 21.19 -25.96
N PHE A 6 -9.43 21.45 -24.69
CA PHE A 6 -8.13 21.90 -24.19
C PHE A 6 -7.77 21.07 -22.97
N THR A 7 -7.38 19.81 -23.17
CA THR A 7 -6.60 19.07 -22.18
C THR A 7 -5.18 19.63 -22.18
N LYS A 8 -4.96 20.73 -21.45
CA LYS A 8 -3.61 21.08 -21.03
C LYS A 8 -3.08 19.91 -20.20
N LYS A 9 -2.13 19.16 -20.76
CA LYS A 9 -1.31 18.17 -20.04
C LYS A 9 -0.57 18.95 -18.96
N TYR A 10 -1.04 18.86 -17.72
CA TYR A 10 -0.31 19.38 -16.57
C TYR A 10 0.39 18.18 -15.91
N ASP A 11 1.71 18.27 -15.86
CA ASP A 11 2.64 17.25 -15.34
C ASP A 11 3.26 17.67 -14.01
N GLY A 12 2.74 18.74 -13.40
CA GLY A 12 3.14 19.24 -12.10
C GLY A 12 2.52 18.46 -10.94
N VAL A 13 2.59 19.03 -9.73
CA VAL A 13 2.03 18.41 -8.52
C VAL A 13 0.57 18.81 -8.35
N TYR A 14 -0.29 17.82 -8.12
CA TYR A 14 -1.68 17.98 -7.75
C TYR A 14 -1.85 17.77 -6.25
N TYR A 15 -2.39 18.76 -5.55
CA TYR A 15 -2.66 18.67 -4.13
C TYR A 15 -4.12 18.32 -3.88
N GLY A 16 -4.37 17.23 -3.17
CA GLY A 16 -5.70 16.78 -2.79
C GLY A 16 -5.94 16.95 -1.28
N SER A 17 -7.08 17.55 -0.93
CA SER A 17 -7.55 17.68 0.46
C SER A 17 -9.08 17.74 0.50
N GLY A 18 -9.67 17.57 1.69
CA GLY A 18 -11.13 17.59 1.85
C GLY A 18 -11.80 16.38 1.21
N LYS A 19 -13.09 16.48 0.84
CA LYS A 19 -13.86 15.36 0.30
C LYS A 19 -13.84 15.33 -1.24
N ASN A 20 -13.40 14.22 -1.80
CA ASN A 20 -13.23 14.02 -3.23
C ASN A 20 -13.80 12.67 -3.64
N ASP A 21 -14.70 12.67 -4.62
CA ASP A 21 -15.32 11.46 -5.15
C ASP A 21 -15.17 11.47 -6.67
N PHE A 22 -14.44 10.48 -7.18
CA PHE A 22 -14.21 10.31 -8.60
C PHE A 22 -14.69 8.94 -9.04
N ARG A 23 -15.35 8.91 -10.20
CA ARG A 23 -15.58 7.65 -10.90
C ARG A 23 -14.25 7.07 -11.40
N LYS A 24 -13.53 7.86 -12.18
CA LYS A 24 -12.15 7.60 -12.61
C LYS A 24 -11.31 8.86 -12.44
N MET A 25 -10.02 8.68 -12.21
CA MET A 25 -9.04 9.77 -12.16
C MET A 25 -7.81 9.39 -13.00
N GLY A 26 -7.22 10.36 -13.69
CA GLY A 26 -5.98 10.15 -14.44
C GLY A 26 -5.15 11.41 -14.44
N THR A 27 -3.86 11.30 -14.16
CA THR A 27 -2.93 12.43 -14.20
C THR A 27 -1.55 12.02 -14.74
N LEU A 28 -0.92 12.94 -15.47
CA LEU A 28 0.46 12.82 -15.94
C LEU A 28 1.48 13.36 -14.92
N GLY A 29 1.00 13.91 -13.81
CA GLY A 29 1.80 14.52 -12.77
C GLY A 29 1.83 13.71 -11.48
N THR A 30 2.50 14.29 -10.49
CA THR A 30 2.56 13.78 -9.11
C THR A 30 1.28 14.14 -8.37
N VAL A 31 0.83 13.29 -7.45
CA VAL A 31 -0.30 13.60 -6.55
C VAL A 31 0.19 13.63 -5.11
N ALA A 32 -0.17 14.67 -4.36
CA ALA A 32 0.07 14.79 -2.94
C ALA A 32 -1.25 14.94 -2.18
N LEU A 33 -1.58 13.96 -1.34
CA LEU A 33 -2.82 13.87 -0.58
C LEU A 33 -2.55 14.17 0.89
N SER A 34 -3.30 15.11 1.47
CA SER A 34 -3.19 15.45 2.90
C SER A 34 -4.58 15.71 3.49
N SER A 35 -4.86 15.04 4.62
CA SER A 35 -6.14 15.11 5.33
C SER A 35 -7.35 15.08 4.39
N ILE A 36 -7.39 14.05 3.54
CA ILE A 36 -8.37 13.89 2.46
C ILE A 36 -9.39 12.80 2.79
N ASP A 37 -10.62 12.89 2.28
CA ASP A 37 -11.57 11.78 2.12
C ASP A 37 -11.71 11.51 0.61
N LEU A 38 -10.95 10.55 0.10
CA LEU A 38 -10.86 10.20 -1.31
C LEU A 38 -11.58 8.88 -1.60
N ASN A 39 -12.56 8.94 -2.49
CA ASN A 39 -13.27 7.77 -3.01
C ASN A 39 -13.05 7.64 -4.53
N ILE A 40 -12.36 6.59 -4.95
CA ILE A 40 -12.20 6.21 -6.36
C ILE A 40 -13.11 5.01 -6.64
N ARG A 41 -14.16 5.21 -7.44
CA ARG A 41 -15.18 4.16 -7.64
C ARG A 41 -14.74 3.06 -8.61
N GLU A 42 -13.94 3.39 -9.62
CA GLU A 42 -13.42 2.41 -10.58
C GLU A 42 -11.90 2.34 -10.55
N SER A 43 -11.20 3.39 -10.99
CA SER A 43 -9.74 3.41 -10.96
C SER A 43 -9.15 4.82 -11.02
N ALA A 44 -7.97 4.96 -10.42
CA ALA A 44 -7.13 6.14 -10.58
C ALA A 44 -5.78 5.75 -11.20
N TYR A 45 -5.28 6.58 -12.10
CA TYR A 45 -3.94 6.45 -12.68
C TYR A 45 -3.10 7.69 -12.40
N ILE A 46 -1.89 7.48 -11.89
CA ILE A 46 -0.92 8.51 -11.55
C ILE A 46 0.38 8.15 -12.26
N GLU A 47 0.78 8.95 -13.26
CA GLU A 47 1.99 8.72 -14.07
C GLU A 47 3.30 8.89 -13.29
N LYS A 48 3.31 9.76 -12.27
CA LYS A 48 4.48 9.99 -11.43
C LYS A 48 4.22 9.43 -10.03
N ASP A 49 4.68 10.14 -9.01
CA ASP A 49 4.64 9.67 -7.63
C ASP A 49 3.31 10.01 -6.94
N LEU A 50 2.98 9.20 -5.94
CA LEU A 50 1.88 9.44 -5.01
C LEU A 50 2.42 9.63 -3.60
N TYR A 51 2.11 10.78 -3.00
CA TYR A 51 2.39 11.11 -1.62
C TYR A 51 1.10 11.10 -0.81
N ILE A 52 1.02 10.32 0.26
CA ILE A 52 -0.03 10.40 1.29
C ILE A 52 0.64 10.92 2.55
N ILE A 53 0.46 12.20 2.84
CA ILE A 53 1.29 12.91 3.81
C ILE A 53 0.49 13.80 4.75
N ASN A 54 1.07 14.06 5.91
CA ASN A 54 0.61 15.10 6.84
C ASN A 54 -0.88 14.94 7.18
N SER A 55 -1.24 13.80 7.77
CA SER A 55 -2.58 13.59 8.33
C SER A 55 -2.48 13.10 9.76
N SER A 56 -3.51 13.37 10.54
CA SER A 56 -3.52 13.08 11.98
C SER A 56 -4.80 12.36 12.37
N LYS A 57 -4.86 11.80 13.58
CA LYS A 57 -6.09 11.16 14.08
C LYS A 57 -7.32 12.09 14.04
N SER A 58 -7.13 13.40 14.25
CA SER A 58 -8.22 14.39 14.18
C SER A 58 -8.60 14.75 12.74
N TYR A 59 -7.66 14.61 11.79
CA TYR A 59 -7.82 14.92 10.38
C TYR A 59 -7.20 13.81 9.53
N PRO A 60 -7.79 12.61 9.55
CA PRO A 60 -7.20 11.44 8.91
C PRO A 60 -7.27 11.59 7.38
N SER A 61 -6.38 10.91 6.68
CA SER A 61 -6.56 10.66 5.25
C SER A 61 -7.37 9.36 5.12
N LYS A 62 -8.55 9.42 4.53
CA LYS A 62 -9.38 8.26 4.18
C LYS A 62 -9.26 8.01 2.70
N VAL A 63 -8.84 6.81 2.30
CA VAL A 63 -8.63 6.49 0.87
C VAL A 63 -9.30 5.17 0.53
N LYS A 64 -10.11 5.18 -0.53
CA LYS A 64 -10.85 4.04 -1.04
C LYS A 64 -10.66 3.84 -2.54
N GLY A 65 -10.65 2.57 -2.96
CA GLY A 65 -10.70 2.15 -4.36
C GLY A 65 -9.41 1.52 -4.87
N THR A 66 -9.18 1.61 -6.18
CA THR A 66 -8.01 1.02 -6.84
C THR A 66 -7.19 2.10 -7.53
N ILE A 67 -5.90 2.17 -7.21
CA ILE A 67 -5.01 3.26 -7.65
C ILE A 67 -3.73 2.66 -8.23
N TYR A 68 -3.43 3.04 -9.47
CA TYR A 68 -2.22 2.70 -10.20
C TYR A 68 -1.26 3.89 -10.14
N VAL A 69 -0.03 3.63 -9.68
CA VAL A 69 1.04 4.62 -9.53
C VAL A 69 2.23 4.12 -10.35
N HIS A 70 2.60 4.84 -11.40
CA HIS A 70 3.74 4.48 -12.23
C HIS A 70 5.09 4.90 -11.61
N GLY A 71 5.09 5.94 -10.77
CA GLY A 71 6.25 6.30 -9.95
C GLY A 71 6.26 5.62 -8.58
N ASP A 72 6.77 6.34 -7.59
CA ASP A 72 6.91 5.86 -6.21
C ASP A 72 5.67 6.17 -5.36
N LEU A 73 5.46 5.37 -4.31
CA LEU A 73 4.46 5.62 -3.28
C LEU A 73 5.13 5.97 -1.95
N VAL A 74 4.83 7.16 -1.42
CA VAL A 74 5.31 7.61 -0.12
C VAL A 74 4.14 7.83 0.82
N ILE A 75 4.13 7.11 1.94
CA ILE A 75 3.20 7.32 3.07
C ILE A 75 4.04 7.81 4.25
N GLU A 76 3.94 9.10 4.55
CA GLU A 76 4.80 9.76 5.53
C GLU A 76 4.00 10.66 6.46
N ASN A 77 4.24 10.58 7.78
CA ASN A 77 3.53 11.37 8.77
C ASN A 77 1.99 11.32 8.56
N ALA A 78 1.47 10.11 8.35
CA ALA A 78 0.09 9.88 7.95
C ALA A 78 -0.66 9.03 8.98
N TYR A 79 -1.86 9.50 9.33
CA TYR A 79 -2.92 8.68 9.89
C TYR A 79 -3.87 8.29 8.76
N LEU A 80 -3.66 7.10 8.19
CA LEU A 80 -4.37 6.61 7.01
C LEU A 80 -5.49 5.65 7.43
N GLU A 81 -6.73 5.94 7.02
CA GLU A 81 -7.84 5.00 7.02
C GLU A 81 -8.01 4.46 5.60
N SER A 82 -7.78 3.16 5.39
CA SER A 82 -7.67 2.54 4.08
C SER A 82 -8.73 1.49 3.82
N ASP A 83 -9.25 1.51 2.60
CA ASP A 83 -9.88 0.37 1.91
C ASP A 83 -9.48 0.47 0.43
N VAL A 84 -8.19 0.28 0.17
CA VAL A 84 -7.55 0.66 -1.09
C VAL A 84 -6.49 -0.35 -1.53
N ILE A 85 -6.45 -0.61 -2.83
CA ILE A 85 -5.36 -1.31 -3.50
C ILE A 85 -4.48 -0.30 -4.23
N PHE A 86 -3.18 -0.35 -3.98
CA PHE A 86 -2.16 0.33 -4.79
C PHE A 86 -1.40 -0.68 -5.63
N TYR A 87 -1.37 -0.44 -6.93
CA TYR A 87 -0.42 -1.04 -7.85
C TYR A 87 0.68 -0.01 -8.14
N VAL A 88 1.90 -0.28 -7.70
CA VAL A 88 3.02 0.66 -7.73
C VAL A 88 4.14 0.08 -8.58
N ASP A 89 4.53 0.77 -9.64
CA ASP A 89 5.67 0.35 -10.47
C ASP A 89 7.03 0.69 -9.81
N GLY A 90 7.07 1.76 -9.02
CA GLY A 90 8.25 2.18 -8.27
C GLY A 90 8.40 1.56 -6.88
N ASP A 91 9.17 2.26 -6.06
CA ASP A 91 9.43 1.91 -4.66
C ASP A 91 8.32 2.43 -3.74
N VAL A 92 8.19 1.80 -2.57
CA VAL A 92 7.24 2.19 -1.52
C VAL A 92 8.00 2.51 -0.25
N THR A 93 7.75 3.71 0.29
CA THR A 93 8.33 4.14 1.56
C THR A 93 7.22 4.49 2.54
N ILE A 94 7.26 3.87 3.73
CA ILE A 94 6.29 4.13 4.80
C ILE A 94 7.03 4.52 6.08
N THR A 95 6.84 5.76 6.52
CA THR A 95 7.51 6.33 7.69
C THR A 95 6.57 7.18 8.54
N GLU A 96 6.84 7.25 9.84
CA GLU A 96 6.08 8.08 10.80
C GLU A 96 4.56 7.95 10.71
N SER A 97 4.04 6.78 10.35
CA SER A 97 2.64 6.58 9.97
C SER A 97 1.92 5.54 10.83
N GLU A 98 0.60 5.61 10.81
CA GLU A 98 -0.33 4.61 11.33
C GLU A 98 -1.41 4.35 10.27
N ILE A 99 -1.70 3.07 10.02
CA ILE A 99 -2.60 2.64 8.95
C ILE A 99 -3.69 1.74 9.55
N TYR A 100 -4.93 2.18 9.39
CA TYR A 100 -6.12 1.52 9.90
C TYR A 100 -7.05 1.14 8.75
N GLY A 101 -7.77 0.05 8.90
CA GLY A 101 -8.82 -0.31 7.96
C GLY A 101 -10.09 0.52 8.19
N ILE A 102 -10.77 0.90 7.10
CA ILE A 102 -12.09 1.56 7.21
C ILE A 102 -13.11 0.53 7.73
N PRO A 103 -13.82 0.80 8.83
CA PRO A 103 -14.80 -0.15 9.37
C PRO A 103 -16.07 -0.17 8.52
N TYR A 104 -16.54 -1.37 8.17
CA TYR A 104 -17.85 -1.63 7.58
C TYR A 104 -18.66 -2.57 8.49
N ALA A 105 -19.94 -2.77 8.17
CA ALA A 105 -20.82 -3.61 9.00
C ALA A 105 -20.36 -5.08 9.11
N ASN A 106 -19.71 -5.61 8.08
CA ASN A 106 -19.38 -7.03 7.94
C ASN A 106 -17.89 -7.32 7.64
N ARG A 107 -17.06 -6.27 7.53
CA ARG A 107 -15.61 -6.37 7.28
C ARG A 107 -14.91 -5.09 7.76
N THR A 108 -13.60 -5.16 7.87
CA THR A 108 -12.76 -3.98 8.04
C THR A 108 -11.86 -3.90 6.81
N GLY A 109 -11.84 -2.74 6.16
CA GLY A 109 -10.98 -2.49 4.99
C GLY A 109 -9.50 -2.70 5.30
N SER A 110 -8.66 -2.61 4.28
CA SER A 110 -7.21 -2.75 4.44
C SER A 110 -6.47 -1.93 3.39
N LEU A 111 -5.21 -1.65 3.68
CA LEU A 111 -4.25 -1.20 2.68
C LEU A 111 -3.66 -2.43 1.99
N ILE A 112 -3.77 -2.53 0.67
CA ILE A 112 -3.11 -3.57 -0.12
C ILE A 112 -2.14 -2.89 -1.07
N ILE A 113 -0.88 -3.30 -1.07
CA ILE A 113 0.15 -2.75 -1.93
C ILE A 113 0.81 -3.88 -2.71
N PHE A 114 0.80 -3.75 -4.04
CA PHE A 114 1.61 -4.54 -4.96
C PHE A 114 2.65 -3.62 -5.60
N ALA A 115 3.91 -3.74 -5.17
CA ALA A 115 5.02 -2.95 -5.67
C ALA A 115 5.92 -3.78 -6.59
N LYS A 116 6.31 -3.24 -7.74
CA LYS A 116 7.39 -3.80 -8.55
C LYS A 116 8.77 -3.42 -8.01
N GLY A 117 8.87 -2.31 -7.27
CA GLY A 117 10.08 -1.88 -6.56
C GLY A 117 10.18 -2.46 -5.15
N ASN A 118 11.08 -1.87 -4.35
CA ASN A 118 11.30 -2.23 -2.96
C ASN A 118 10.23 -1.64 -2.05
N ILE A 119 10.00 -2.29 -0.90
CA ILE A 119 9.14 -1.76 0.16
C ILE A 119 9.97 -1.54 1.43
N ASN A 120 10.00 -0.29 1.91
CA ASN A 120 10.75 0.11 3.09
C ASN A 120 9.83 0.66 4.19
N LEU A 121 9.81 -0.01 5.35
CA LEU A 121 9.08 0.42 6.54
C LEU A 121 10.10 0.78 7.63
N SER A 122 10.21 2.06 7.98
CA SER A 122 11.17 2.53 8.98
C SER A 122 10.65 3.75 9.74
N ASN A 123 11.32 4.12 10.83
CA ASN A 123 11.00 5.31 11.63
C ASN A 123 9.54 5.41 12.09
N ASN A 124 8.86 4.27 12.30
CA ASN A 124 7.47 4.25 12.77
C ASN A 124 7.44 4.07 14.29
N SER A 125 6.81 5.00 15.00
CA SER A 125 6.78 4.98 16.49
C SER A 125 8.18 4.88 17.12
N VAL A 126 9.13 5.66 16.59
CA VAL A 126 10.51 5.73 17.09
C VAL A 126 10.50 6.03 18.58
N ASN A 127 11.17 5.19 19.36
CA ASN A 127 11.28 5.34 20.82
C ASN A 127 9.95 5.36 21.60
N LYS A 128 8.82 5.01 20.97
CA LYS A 128 7.52 4.88 21.62
C LYS A 128 7.32 3.45 22.13
N SER A 129 6.60 3.32 23.25
CA SER A 129 6.24 2.02 23.83
C SER A 129 5.10 1.35 23.06
N ASN A 130 4.19 2.14 22.49
CA ASN A 130 3.10 1.65 21.67
C ASN A 130 3.56 1.54 20.22
N PRO A 131 3.19 0.46 19.51
CA PRO A 131 3.51 0.31 18.10
C PRO A 131 2.66 1.23 17.23
N SER A 132 3.22 1.64 16.08
CA SER A 132 2.40 2.06 14.94
C SER A 132 1.68 0.83 14.40
N ASN A 133 0.36 0.91 14.31
CA ASN A 133 -0.46 -0.16 13.76
C ASN A 133 -0.55 -0.04 12.24
N PHE A 134 -0.50 -1.18 11.56
CA PHE A 134 -0.62 -1.28 10.12
C PHE A 134 -1.60 -2.39 9.77
N LYS A 135 -2.82 -2.02 9.39
CA LYS A 135 -3.81 -2.93 8.81
C LYS A 135 -3.60 -3.03 7.30
N GLY A 136 -2.82 -4.00 6.85
CA GLY A 136 -2.52 -4.10 5.43
C GLY A 136 -1.65 -5.25 4.98
N TYR A 137 -1.68 -5.49 3.67
CA TYR A 137 -0.87 -6.49 2.98
C TYR A 137 0.11 -5.81 2.03
N PHE A 138 1.37 -6.21 2.13
CA PHE A 138 2.47 -5.62 1.38
C PHE A 138 3.14 -6.69 0.53
N TYR A 139 3.17 -6.49 -0.78
CA TYR A 139 3.86 -7.35 -1.73
C TYR A 139 4.89 -6.56 -2.51
N SER A 140 6.11 -7.11 -2.63
CA SER A 140 7.16 -6.56 -3.48
C SER A 140 7.69 -7.62 -4.46
N GLU A 141 7.84 -7.26 -5.73
CA GLU A 141 8.58 -8.09 -6.69
C GLU A 141 10.10 -8.09 -6.43
N GLN A 142 10.61 -7.20 -5.56
CA GLN A 142 12.03 -7.08 -5.22
C GLN A 142 12.25 -7.42 -3.74
N SER A 143 12.73 -6.46 -2.96
CA SER A 143 13.04 -6.63 -1.55
C SER A 143 12.10 -5.82 -0.66
N MET A 144 11.88 -6.35 0.53
CA MET A 144 11.17 -5.66 1.60
C MET A 144 12.08 -5.56 2.82
N GLU A 145 12.27 -4.35 3.32
CA GLU A 145 12.99 -4.09 4.56
C GLU A 145 12.06 -3.48 5.62
N ILE A 146 12.04 -4.08 6.80
CA ILE A 146 11.29 -3.57 7.95
C ILE A 146 12.27 -3.34 9.10
N TYR A 147 12.50 -2.06 9.42
CA TYR A 147 13.46 -1.63 10.44
C TYR A 147 12.79 -1.44 11.81
N GLY A 148 12.57 -2.53 12.54
CA GLY A 148 12.02 -2.59 13.90
C GLY A 148 13.03 -2.33 15.05
N VAL A 149 14.31 -2.06 14.78
CA VAL A 149 15.27 -1.64 15.81
C VAL A 149 14.94 -0.23 16.28
N GLY A 150 14.88 0.72 15.34
CA GLY A 150 14.46 2.10 15.62
C GLY A 150 12.95 2.25 15.71
N SER A 151 12.18 1.41 15.01
CA SER A 151 10.71 1.49 14.98
C SER A 151 10.04 0.64 16.08
N ASN A 152 8.74 0.84 16.28
CA ASN A 152 7.85 -0.08 16.97
C ASN A 152 6.63 -0.32 16.06
N ILE A 153 6.54 -1.49 15.45
CA ILE A 153 5.63 -1.76 14.34
C ILE A 153 4.80 -3.01 14.65
N LYS A 154 3.49 -2.90 14.44
CA LYS A 154 2.57 -4.02 14.44
C LYS A 154 1.82 -4.07 13.10
N ILE A 155 2.07 -5.10 12.31
CA ILE A 155 1.34 -5.37 11.08
C ILE A 155 0.27 -6.42 11.36
N GLU A 156 -0.99 -6.07 11.09
CA GLU A 156 -2.13 -6.97 11.03
C GLU A 156 -2.51 -7.13 9.56
N GLY A 157 -2.10 -8.25 8.95
CA GLY A 157 -2.15 -8.43 7.51
C GLY A 157 -1.04 -9.35 7.03
N GLY A 158 -0.34 -9.04 5.95
CA GLY A 158 0.68 -9.94 5.43
C GLY A 158 1.82 -9.23 4.73
N ILE A 159 2.95 -9.93 4.62
CA ILE A 159 4.10 -9.48 3.85
C ILE A 159 4.56 -10.59 2.92
N SER A 160 4.99 -10.22 1.73
CA SER A 160 5.59 -11.13 0.75
C SER A 160 6.55 -10.37 -0.15
N ALA A 161 7.74 -10.91 -0.36
CA ALA A 161 8.73 -10.35 -1.28
C ALA A 161 9.72 -11.42 -1.72
N ARG A 162 10.49 -11.19 -2.79
CA ARG A 162 11.60 -12.10 -3.17
C ARG A 162 12.67 -12.17 -2.09
N ARG A 163 12.89 -11.05 -1.38
CA ARG A 163 13.80 -10.97 -0.23
C ARG A 163 13.15 -10.16 0.88
N ILE A 164 13.11 -10.71 2.09
CA ILE A 164 12.60 -10.02 3.28
C ILE A 164 13.74 -9.86 4.27
N THR A 165 13.99 -8.62 4.70
CA THR A 165 14.95 -8.27 5.74
C THR A 165 14.20 -7.68 6.94
N LEU A 166 14.24 -8.39 8.07
CA LEU A 166 13.60 -7.97 9.30
C LEU A 166 14.68 -7.70 10.36
N ASN A 167 14.77 -6.46 10.81
CA ASN A 167 15.66 -6.07 11.90
C ASN A 167 14.81 -5.65 13.09
N ALA A 168 14.90 -6.34 14.22
CA ALA A 168 14.07 -6.00 15.39
C ALA A 168 14.76 -6.36 16.71
N LEU A 169 14.32 -5.70 17.78
CA LEU A 169 14.69 -6.01 19.16
C LEU A 169 13.45 -6.16 20.03
N ARG A 170 13.63 -6.77 21.19
CA ARG A 170 12.66 -6.80 22.29
C ARG A 170 13.00 -5.71 23.30
N GLY A 171 12.01 -4.95 23.76
CA GLY A 171 12.18 -3.93 24.80
C GLY A 171 12.24 -2.50 24.28
N ASP A 172 12.98 -1.64 24.99
CA ASP A 172 13.10 -0.21 24.70
C ASP A 172 14.15 0.04 23.61
N GLY A 173 13.76 0.68 22.51
CA GLY A 173 14.66 1.03 21.41
C GLY A 173 15.79 2.01 21.79
N LYS A 174 15.69 2.69 22.95
CA LYS A 174 16.74 3.57 23.47
C LYS A 174 17.87 2.83 24.19
N ARG A 175 17.67 1.56 24.53
CA ARG A 175 18.62 0.77 25.31
C ARG A 175 19.31 -0.26 24.42
N TYR A 176 20.64 -0.34 24.56
CA TYR A 176 21.39 -1.47 24.05
C TYR A 176 21.15 -2.69 24.93
N TYR A 177 20.76 -3.79 24.29
CA TYR A 177 20.61 -5.07 24.94
C TYR A 177 21.60 -6.05 24.33
N THR A 178 22.27 -6.81 25.20
CA THR A 178 23.08 -7.94 24.80
C THR A 178 22.20 -9.06 24.23
N SER A 179 22.81 -9.97 23.47
CA SER A 179 22.09 -11.14 22.91
C SER A 179 21.46 -12.02 24.00
N SER A 180 22.09 -12.14 25.18
CA SER A 180 21.55 -12.90 26.31
C SER A 180 20.32 -12.24 26.92
N GLU A 181 20.33 -10.91 27.09
CA GLU A 181 19.16 -10.14 27.54
C GLU A 181 18.00 -10.27 26.54
N GLN A 182 18.28 -10.18 25.25
CA GLN A 182 17.28 -10.36 24.19
C GLN A 182 16.65 -11.75 24.21
N ALA A 183 17.47 -12.80 24.39
CA ALA A 183 16.99 -14.18 24.45
C ALA A 183 16.08 -14.43 25.66
N GLY A 184 16.37 -13.82 26.81
CA GLY A 184 15.57 -13.94 28.04
C GLY A 184 14.30 -13.07 28.07
N MET A 185 14.16 -12.10 27.15
CA MET A 185 12.99 -11.22 27.12
C MET A 185 11.77 -11.89 26.49
N ASN A 186 10.60 -11.63 27.10
CA ASN A 186 9.32 -12.11 26.59
C ASN A 186 9.05 -11.59 25.15
N LYS A 187 8.44 -12.42 24.31
CA LYS A 187 8.13 -12.14 22.90
C LYS A 187 7.19 -10.95 22.75
N ASP A 188 6.32 -10.71 23.72
CA ASP A 188 5.36 -9.59 23.72
C ASP A 188 6.05 -8.22 23.81
N LYS A 189 7.35 -8.20 24.14
CA LYS A 189 8.18 -6.99 24.08
C LYS A 189 8.77 -6.74 22.70
N SER A 190 8.49 -7.58 21.70
CA SER A 190 9.01 -7.40 20.34
C SER A 190 8.54 -6.08 19.75
N ARG A 191 9.47 -5.28 19.24
CA ARG A 191 9.19 -4.03 18.52
C ARG A 191 8.79 -4.24 17.06
N LEU A 192 8.79 -5.49 16.60
CA LEU A 192 8.23 -5.88 15.31
C LEU A 192 7.32 -7.09 15.52
N THR A 193 6.05 -6.92 15.20
CA THR A 193 5.05 -7.99 15.23
C THR A 193 4.31 -8.01 13.91
N ILE A 194 4.21 -9.19 13.29
CA ILE A 194 3.45 -9.41 12.06
C ILE A 194 2.47 -10.55 12.34
N ILE A 195 1.18 -10.25 12.22
CA ILE A 195 0.09 -11.19 12.49
C ILE A 195 -0.66 -11.38 11.17
N TYR A 196 -0.64 -12.61 10.65
CA TYR A 196 -1.35 -12.93 9.42
C TYR A 196 -2.85 -12.68 9.58
N ASP A 197 -3.43 -11.89 8.69
CA ASP A 197 -4.88 -11.70 8.63
C ASP A 197 -5.49 -12.51 7.47
N HIS A 198 -6.36 -13.46 7.81
CA HIS A 198 -7.06 -14.30 6.83
C HIS A 198 -8.14 -13.55 6.05
N ASP A 199 -8.65 -12.43 6.56
CA ASP A 199 -9.66 -11.61 5.89
C ASP A 199 -9.11 -10.87 4.67
N ILE A 200 -7.81 -10.97 4.40
CA ILE A 200 -7.17 -10.31 3.26
C ILE A 200 -7.76 -10.73 1.91
N ILE A 201 -8.12 -12.01 1.74
CA ILE A 201 -8.73 -12.51 0.50
C ILE A 201 -10.08 -11.84 0.28
N LYS A 202 -10.88 -11.73 1.35
CA LYS A 202 -12.17 -11.05 1.31
C LYS A 202 -12.01 -9.57 0.98
N ASN A 203 -11.05 -8.88 1.61
CA ASN A 203 -10.79 -7.47 1.33
C ASN A 203 -10.31 -7.23 -0.10
N PHE A 204 -9.46 -8.09 -0.64
CA PHE A 204 -9.04 -8.03 -2.04
C PHE A 204 -10.23 -8.22 -2.98
N SER A 205 -11.03 -9.27 -2.79
CA SER A 205 -12.21 -9.53 -3.63
C SER A 205 -13.18 -8.35 -3.62
N GLU A 206 -13.52 -7.79 -2.47
CA GLU A 206 -14.47 -6.66 -2.37
C GLU A 206 -13.99 -5.38 -3.07
N LEU A 207 -12.69 -5.23 -3.31
CA LEU A 207 -12.10 -4.10 -4.04
C LEU A 207 -11.91 -4.39 -5.54
N ASP A 208 -11.79 -5.66 -5.92
CA ASP A 208 -11.46 -6.12 -7.29
C ASP A 208 -12.69 -6.53 -8.12
N ILE A 209 -13.90 -6.57 -7.53
CA ILE A 209 -15.06 -7.26 -8.11
C ILE A 209 -15.66 -6.67 -9.41
N ASP A 210 -15.30 -5.48 -9.88
CA ASP A 210 -15.96 -4.90 -11.09
C ASP A 210 -15.11 -4.86 -12.37
N THR A 211 -13.92 -5.48 -12.39
CA THR A 211 -13.15 -5.65 -13.62
C THR A 211 -12.66 -7.08 -13.83
N GLU A 212 -13.57 -8.05 -13.92
CA GLU A 212 -13.25 -9.18 -14.80
C GLU A 212 -12.97 -8.58 -16.19
N PRO A 213 -11.81 -8.85 -16.81
CA PRO A 213 -11.57 -8.41 -18.17
C PRO A 213 -12.66 -9.04 -19.04
N TRP A 214 -13.49 -8.21 -19.67
CA TRP A 214 -14.41 -8.67 -20.68
C TRP A 214 -13.56 -9.30 -21.79
N ILE A 215 -13.55 -10.64 -21.88
CA ILE A 215 -12.91 -11.35 -22.99
C ILE A 215 -13.78 -11.06 -24.23
N ASN A 216 -13.48 -9.96 -24.91
CA ASN A 216 -14.22 -9.54 -26.11
C ASN A 216 -13.80 -10.34 -27.35
N ASN A 217 -12.74 -11.13 -27.25
CA ASN A 217 -12.30 -11.98 -28.33
C ASN A 217 -11.52 -13.18 -27.78
N VAL A 218 -12.14 -14.35 -27.82
CA VAL A 218 -11.40 -15.60 -27.78
C VAL A 218 -10.89 -15.80 -29.20
N SER A 219 -9.58 -15.73 -29.42
CA SER A 219 -9.03 -16.12 -30.73
C SER A 219 -9.55 -17.53 -31.04
N PRO A 220 -10.12 -17.77 -32.24
CA PRO A 220 -10.52 -19.12 -32.61
C PRO A 220 -9.31 -20.05 -32.44
N PRO A 221 -9.54 -21.32 -32.06
CA PRO A 221 -8.45 -22.28 -31.91
C PRO A 221 -7.61 -22.29 -33.19
N VAL A 222 -6.31 -22.04 -33.03
CA VAL A 222 -5.36 -22.15 -34.13
C VAL A 222 -5.12 -23.64 -34.36
N GLU A 223 -5.58 -24.16 -35.49
CA GLU A 223 -5.15 -25.47 -35.96
C GLU A 223 -3.66 -25.39 -36.29
N LEU A 224 -2.85 -26.05 -35.48
CA LEU A 224 -1.45 -26.28 -35.79
C LEU A 224 -1.38 -27.50 -36.69
N ASP A 225 -1.19 -27.30 -37.99
CA ASP A 225 -0.80 -28.37 -38.89
C ASP A 225 0.56 -28.90 -38.44
N ARG A 226 0.56 -30.09 -37.84
CA ARG A 226 1.79 -30.82 -37.59
C ARG A 226 2.30 -31.33 -38.92
N SER A 227 3.22 -30.60 -39.56
CA SER A 227 4.04 -31.19 -40.60
C SER A 227 4.97 -32.21 -39.94
N TYR A 228 4.64 -33.49 -40.08
CA TYR A 228 5.61 -34.55 -39.89
C TYR A 228 6.56 -34.50 -41.09
N GLU A 229 7.70 -33.83 -40.94
CA GLU A 229 8.85 -34.18 -41.76
C GLU A 229 9.30 -35.57 -41.28
N ALA A 230 8.95 -36.58 -42.06
CA ALA A 230 9.52 -37.92 -41.91
C ALA A 230 11.02 -37.86 -42.30
N PRO A 231 11.90 -38.59 -41.59
CA PRO A 231 13.35 -38.56 -41.79
C PRO A 231 13.79 -39.05 -43.17
#